data_AF-A0A957V1G7-F1
#
_entry.id   AF-A0A957V1G7-F1
#
_cell.length_a   1.000
_cell.length_b   1.000
_cell.length_c   1.000
_cell.angle_alpha   90.00
_cell.angle_beta   90.00
_cell.angle_gamma   90.00
#
_symmetry.space_group_name_H-M   'P 1'
#
loop_
_entity.id
_entity.type
_entity.pdbx_description
1 polymer ?
#
loop_
_entity_poly.entity_id
_entity_poly.type
_entity_poly.pdbx_seq_one_letter_code
_entity_poly.pdbx_strand_id
1 'polypeptide(L)'
;PASGEVTELRCTYDPDSMGKPSTAGRRRSTAIQWVSAAHALPAEVRLYSRLFTVANPDEVEEGKTFKDYLNPQSVEVVSDALVEPSLAAANAGERFQFLRHGYFIVDEDTQPGRLVFNRIVELPDSYSGKRGGDDPAPKAEPARQAAAPEPVESIGSLSEGRERARQADAELAARYTRYQEDLGLAAEQADILTGSRDLADFFETALGVGGSARTVANLITNDVQRELKDKSVAELPFTATYLGELAQIIDAGTINSNAAKTVYAEMAAGGGSPKAIVTKLGLDQSVDASELEAIIAGVLAGMPDKVGEYRGGKTSLLGMFTGQVMRATGNKADPKQVQQILKRQLEA
;
A
#
# COMPACT_ATOMS: atom_id res chain seq x y z
N PRO A 1 -6.63 -21.93 45.20
CA PRO A 1 -7.81 -21.06 45.45
C PRO A 1 -9.10 -21.79 45.07
N ALA A 2 -10.16 -21.69 45.89
CA ALA A 2 -11.38 -22.51 45.76
C ALA A 2 -12.37 -22.03 44.68
N SER A 3 -12.25 -20.79 44.19
CA SER A 3 -13.13 -20.21 43.15
C SER A 3 -12.57 -20.28 41.73
N GLY A 4 -11.28 -20.54 41.55
CA GLY A 4 -10.61 -20.44 40.25
C GLY A 4 -10.43 -19.02 39.71
N GLU A 5 -10.93 -18.00 40.42
CA GLU A 5 -10.75 -16.59 40.07
C GLU A 5 -9.30 -16.14 40.37
N VAL A 6 -8.66 -15.50 39.40
CA VAL A 6 -7.28 -15.02 39.53
C VAL A 6 -7.27 -13.67 40.25
N THR A 7 -6.79 -13.64 41.49
CA THR A 7 -6.78 -12.43 42.33
C THR A 7 -5.44 -11.68 42.35
N GLU A 8 -4.33 -12.40 42.15
CA GLU A 8 -3.00 -11.83 42.13
C GLU A 8 -2.07 -12.66 41.25
N LEU A 9 -1.09 -11.98 40.64
CA LEU A 9 0.05 -12.63 39.98
C LEU A 9 1.27 -12.39 40.85
N ARG A 10 1.90 -13.48 41.31
CA ARG A 10 3.19 -13.42 42.02
C ARG A 10 4.29 -13.72 41.02
N CYS A 11 5.06 -12.71 40.68
CA CYS A 11 6.12 -12.82 39.69
C CYS A 11 7.43 -12.23 40.25
N THR A 12 8.54 -12.85 39.84
CA THR A 12 9.88 -12.30 40.00
C THR A 12 10.37 -11.90 38.62
N TYR A 13 10.81 -10.64 38.47
CA TYR A 13 11.42 -10.19 37.23
C TYR A 13 12.95 -10.21 37.36
N ASP A 14 13.63 -10.22 36.21
CA ASP A 14 15.09 -10.12 36.11
C ASP A 14 15.45 -8.66 35.80
N PRO A 15 16.01 -7.89 36.74
CA PRO A 15 16.31 -6.46 36.54
C PRO A 15 17.28 -6.21 35.38
N ASP A 16 18.18 -7.15 35.12
CA ASP A 16 19.22 -7.01 34.08
C ASP A 16 18.68 -7.32 32.66
N SER A 17 17.45 -7.84 32.58
CA SER A 17 16.80 -8.21 31.31
C SER A 17 16.09 -7.06 30.59
N MET A 18 16.08 -5.86 31.17
CA MET A 18 15.42 -4.68 30.59
C MET A 18 16.10 -4.26 29.28
N GLY A 19 15.41 -4.47 28.14
CA GLY A 19 15.93 -4.16 26.81
C GLY A 19 17.09 -5.04 26.33
N LYS A 20 17.48 -6.08 27.08
CA LYS A 20 18.69 -6.89 26.80
C LYS A 20 18.44 -8.40 26.85
N PRO A 21 19.27 -9.19 26.15
CA PRO A 21 19.66 -10.55 26.46
C PRO A 21 19.41 -11.03 27.89
N SER A 22 18.48 -11.94 28.24
CA SER A 22 18.64 -12.55 29.58
C SER A 22 19.91 -13.40 29.55
N THR A 23 20.86 -13.09 30.42
CA THR A 23 22.15 -13.81 30.55
C THR A 23 22.00 -15.10 31.36
N ALA A 24 20.90 -15.25 32.08
CA ALA A 24 20.68 -16.29 33.07
C ALA A 24 19.95 -17.52 32.49
N GLY A 25 20.47 -18.17 31.44
CA GLY A 25 20.06 -19.52 30.98
C GLY A 25 18.57 -19.80 30.71
N ARG A 26 17.68 -18.82 30.91
CA ARG A 26 16.23 -18.92 30.74
C ARG A 26 15.91 -18.55 29.31
N ARG A 27 15.31 -19.49 28.58
CA ARG A 27 14.74 -19.23 27.26
C ARG A 27 13.69 -18.13 27.40
N ARG A 28 13.85 -17.01 26.67
CA ARG A 28 12.90 -15.89 26.72
C ARG A 28 11.49 -16.39 26.45
N SER A 29 10.59 -16.23 27.41
CA SER A 29 9.15 -16.19 27.18
C SER A 29 8.76 -14.71 27.18
N THR A 30 8.25 -14.23 26.06
CA THR A 30 7.65 -12.91 25.77
C THR A 30 7.38 -11.98 26.97
N ALA A 31 7.72 -10.69 26.82
CA ALA A 31 7.37 -9.66 27.80
C ALA A 31 5.86 -9.60 28.04
N ILE A 32 5.46 -9.62 29.30
CA ILE A 32 4.08 -9.33 29.72
C ILE A 32 3.99 -7.83 29.92
N GLN A 33 2.95 -7.22 29.35
CA GLN A 33 2.69 -5.79 29.44
C GLN A 33 1.42 -5.59 30.26
N TRP A 34 1.44 -4.62 31.17
CA TRP A 34 0.29 -4.27 32.00
C TRP A 34 0.19 -2.76 32.16
N VAL A 35 -1.02 -2.29 32.43
CA VAL A 35 -1.29 -0.93 32.88
C VAL A 35 -1.69 -1.01 34.36
N SER A 36 -1.09 -0.17 35.20
CA SER A 36 -1.38 -0.16 36.64
C SER A 36 -2.76 0.43 36.90
N ALA A 37 -3.77 -0.38 37.25
CA ALA A 37 -5.13 0.09 37.50
C ALA A 37 -5.22 1.27 38.49
N ALA A 38 -4.37 1.31 39.52
CA ALA A 38 -4.36 2.40 40.51
C ALA A 38 -3.78 3.72 40.01
N HIS A 39 -2.98 3.70 38.94
CA HIS A 39 -2.28 4.88 38.41
C HIS A 39 -2.78 5.25 37.00
N ALA A 40 -3.47 4.33 36.33
CA ALA A 40 -3.96 4.50 34.98
C ALA A 40 -4.89 5.71 34.86
N LEU A 41 -4.92 6.28 33.66
CA LEU A 41 -5.81 7.37 33.33
C LEU A 41 -7.05 6.82 32.60
N PRO A 42 -8.25 7.32 32.89
CA PRO A 42 -9.42 6.99 32.09
C PRO A 42 -9.30 7.63 30.71
N ALA A 43 -9.71 6.88 29.68
CA ALA A 43 -9.76 7.36 28.32
C ALA A 43 -11.00 6.81 27.60
N GLU A 44 -11.50 7.58 26.65
CA GLU A 44 -12.44 7.12 25.64
C GLU A 44 -11.64 6.63 24.43
N VAL A 45 -11.93 5.43 23.94
CA VAL A 45 -11.30 4.87 22.75
C VAL A 45 -12.36 4.55 21.72
N ARG A 46 -12.23 5.13 20.52
CA ARG A 46 -13.14 4.92 19.39
C ARG A 46 -12.51 3.95 18.40
N LEU A 47 -13.17 2.81 18.21
CA LEU A 47 -12.78 1.76 17.30
C LEU A 47 -13.67 1.83 16.07
N TYR A 48 -13.08 2.11 14.92
CA TYR A 48 -13.81 2.20 13.66
C TYR A 48 -13.82 0.87 12.91
N SER A 49 -14.94 0.63 12.23
CA SER A 49 -15.17 -0.47 11.29
C SER A 49 -15.75 0.09 9.99
N ARG A 50 -16.21 -0.78 9.09
CA ARG A 50 -16.81 -0.37 7.81
C ARG A 50 -18.02 0.53 8.06
N LEU A 51 -18.06 1.68 7.41
CA LEU A 51 -19.15 2.66 7.52
C LEU A 51 -20.47 2.13 6.93
N PHE A 52 -20.39 1.37 5.84
CA PHE A 52 -21.54 0.80 5.16
C PHE A 52 -21.57 -0.73 5.28
N THR A 53 -22.79 -1.27 5.31
CA THR A 53 -23.06 -2.72 5.34
C THR A 53 -22.96 -3.37 3.95
N VAL A 54 -22.92 -2.56 2.88
CA VAL A 54 -22.83 -3.00 1.49
C VAL A 54 -21.59 -2.42 0.80
N ALA A 55 -21.12 -3.07 -0.27
CA ALA A 55 -19.92 -2.65 -0.99
C ALA A 55 -20.13 -1.37 -1.83
N ASN A 56 -21.34 -1.17 -2.35
CA ASN A 56 -21.71 0.00 -3.15
C ASN A 56 -23.00 0.64 -2.60
N PRO A 57 -22.91 1.66 -1.73
CA PRO A 57 -24.08 2.29 -1.12
C PRO A 57 -24.87 3.20 -2.08
N ASP A 58 -24.34 3.49 -3.28
CA ASP A 58 -25.02 4.28 -4.32
C ASP A 58 -26.01 3.44 -5.13
N GLU A 59 -25.84 2.11 -5.14
CA GLU A 59 -26.76 1.16 -5.78
C GLU A 59 -27.88 0.80 -4.80
N VAL A 60 -28.79 1.75 -4.62
CA VAL A 60 -29.89 1.65 -3.67
C VAL A 60 -31.06 0.83 -4.23
N GLU A 61 -31.61 -0.08 -3.43
CA GLU A 61 -32.87 -0.75 -3.76
C GLU A 61 -34.02 0.27 -3.83
N GLU A 62 -35.05 -0.03 -4.63
CA GLU A 62 -36.20 0.86 -4.82
C GLU A 62 -36.88 1.20 -3.48
N GLY A 63 -36.93 2.49 -3.16
CA GLY A 63 -37.48 3.00 -1.89
C GLY A 63 -36.49 3.11 -0.73
N LYS A 64 -35.21 2.75 -0.90
CA LYS A 64 -34.14 2.97 0.08
C LYS A 64 -33.21 4.10 -0.34
N THR A 65 -32.39 4.55 0.61
CA THR A 65 -31.34 5.54 0.45
C THR A 65 -30.02 4.98 0.96
N PHE A 66 -28.89 5.62 0.64
CA PHE A 66 -27.58 5.20 1.15
C PHE A 66 -27.51 5.17 2.71
N LYS A 67 -28.34 5.99 3.38
CA LYS A 67 -28.41 6.04 4.85
C LYS A 67 -28.94 4.75 5.47
N ASP A 68 -29.78 4.02 4.74
CA ASP A 68 -30.32 2.73 5.18
C ASP A 68 -29.25 1.63 5.25
N TYR A 69 -28.10 1.86 4.61
CA TYR A 69 -26.97 0.95 4.63
C TYR A 69 -25.87 1.37 5.61
N LEU A 70 -26.05 2.45 6.38
CA LEU A 70 -25.11 2.83 7.43
C LEU A 70 -25.01 1.72 8.46
N ASN A 71 -23.79 1.29 8.76
CA ASN A 71 -23.51 0.29 9.76
C ASN A 71 -23.61 0.93 11.16
N PRO A 72 -24.59 0.55 12.01
CA PRO A 72 -24.69 1.12 13.35
C PRO A 72 -23.54 0.69 14.26
N GLN A 73 -22.80 -0.36 13.89
CA GLN A 73 -21.57 -0.81 14.54
C GLN A 73 -20.30 -0.31 13.80
N SER A 74 -20.41 0.74 12.98
CA SER A 74 -19.26 1.37 12.31
C SER A 74 -18.31 2.05 13.29
N VAL A 75 -18.79 2.38 14.49
CA VAL A 75 -17.99 2.88 15.59
C VAL A 75 -18.37 2.16 16.88
N GLU A 76 -17.37 1.66 17.59
CA GLU A 76 -17.48 1.19 18.95
C GLU A 76 -16.74 2.17 19.86
N VAL A 77 -17.44 2.68 20.88
CA VAL A 77 -16.87 3.63 21.84
C VAL A 77 -16.64 2.90 23.17
N VAL A 78 -15.37 2.69 23.50
CA VAL A 78 -14.94 2.13 24.78
C VAL A 78 -14.70 3.30 25.74
N SER A 79 -15.67 3.57 26.61
CA SER A 79 -15.68 4.76 27.47
C SER A 79 -14.90 4.62 28.79
N ASP A 80 -14.56 3.38 29.16
CA ASP A 80 -13.91 3.00 30.41
C ASP A 80 -12.50 2.41 30.17
N ALA A 81 -11.86 2.79 29.06
CA ALA A 81 -10.51 2.35 28.77
C ALA A 81 -9.52 2.95 29.77
N LEU A 82 -8.49 2.15 30.12
CA LEU A 82 -7.41 2.58 31.01
C LEU A 82 -6.11 2.67 30.23
N VAL A 83 -5.48 3.84 30.28
CA VAL A 83 -4.23 4.13 29.58
C VAL A 83 -3.10 4.47 30.55
N GLU A 84 -1.86 4.40 30.07
CA GLU A 84 -0.67 4.58 30.90
C GLU A 84 -0.49 6.07 31.30
N PRO A 85 -0.01 6.37 32.53
CA PRO A 85 0.12 7.74 33.05
C PRO A 85 0.89 8.74 32.19
N SER A 86 1.87 8.31 31.38
CA SER A 86 2.65 9.19 30.51
C SER A 86 1.80 9.88 29.45
N LEU A 87 0.60 9.34 29.15
CA LEU A 87 -0.35 9.93 28.22
C LEU A 87 -1.13 11.12 28.80
N ALA A 88 -0.91 11.48 30.07
CA ALA A 88 -1.57 12.62 30.71
C ALA A 88 -1.38 13.95 29.96
N ALA A 89 -0.23 14.11 29.30
CA ALA A 89 0.16 15.33 28.58
C ALA A 89 0.01 15.18 27.05
N ALA A 90 -0.67 14.14 26.58
CA ALA A 90 -0.85 13.89 25.16
C ALA A 90 -1.69 15.00 24.50
N ASN A 91 -1.20 15.56 23.40
CA ASN A 91 -1.88 16.63 22.67
C ASN A 91 -2.69 16.06 21.50
N ALA A 92 -3.78 16.75 21.13
CA ALA A 92 -4.57 16.40 19.95
C ALA A 92 -3.68 16.25 18.70
N GLY A 93 -3.93 15.21 17.91
CA GLY A 93 -3.13 14.86 16.73
C GLY A 93 -1.88 14.01 16.99
N GLU A 94 -1.45 13.86 18.25
CA GLU A 94 -0.35 12.94 18.59
C GLU A 94 -0.75 11.48 18.35
N ARG A 95 0.23 10.63 18.04
CA ARG A 95 0.01 9.24 17.64
C ARG A 95 0.75 8.28 18.56
N PHE A 96 0.07 7.22 18.94
CA PHE A 96 0.59 6.20 19.85
C PHE A 96 0.31 4.81 19.34
N GLN A 97 1.21 3.87 19.61
CA GLN A 97 0.91 2.45 19.46
C GLN A 97 0.38 1.92 20.78
N PHE A 98 -0.88 1.49 20.80
CA PHE A 98 -1.38 0.68 21.91
C PHE A 98 -1.00 -0.76 21.64
N LEU A 99 -0.09 -1.26 22.46
CA LEU A 99 0.55 -2.56 22.27
C LEU A 99 -0.50 -3.66 22.10
N ARG A 100 -0.34 -4.47 21.04
CA ARG A 100 -1.25 -5.54 20.60
C ARG A 100 -2.64 -5.12 20.14
N HIS A 101 -3.01 -3.84 20.22
CA HIS A 101 -4.32 -3.35 19.80
C HIS A 101 -4.26 -2.65 18.45
N GLY A 102 -3.29 -1.75 18.24
CA GLY A 102 -3.29 -0.91 17.05
C GLY A 102 -2.47 0.36 17.21
N TYR A 103 -2.54 1.20 16.18
CA TYR A 103 -2.08 2.58 16.20
C TYR A 103 -3.28 3.50 16.41
N PHE A 104 -3.11 4.49 17.27
CA PHE A 104 -4.14 5.41 17.72
C PHE A 104 -3.68 6.87 17.57
N ILE A 105 -4.62 7.78 17.36
CA ILE A 105 -4.41 9.23 17.35
C ILE A 105 -5.24 9.87 18.45
N VAL A 106 -4.70 10.88 19.12
CA VAL A 106 -5.44 11.70 20.08
C VAL A 106 -6.45 12.55 19.32
N ASP A 107 -7.73 12.41 19.65
CA ASP A 107 -8.84 13.14 19.04
C ASP A 107 -8.92 14.58 19.57
N GLU A 108 -9.46 15.50 18.78
CA GLU A 108 -9.66 16.91 19.13
C GLU A 108 -10.65 17.10 20.30
N ASP A 109 -11.51 16.12 20.56
CA ASP A 109 -12.42 16.07 21.71
C ASP A 109 -11.68 15.88 23.05
N THR A 110 -10.36 15.62 23.02
CA THR A 110 -9.52 15.51 24.21
C THR A 110 -9.51 16.83 24.99
N GLN A 111 -9.73 16.75 26.30
CA GLN A 111 -9.72 17.88 27.22
C GLN A 111 -8.96 17.49 28.51
N PRO A 112 -8.52 18.47 29.32
CA PRO A 112 -7.94 18.16 30.62
C PRO A 112 -8.85 17.24 31.45
N GLY A 113 -8.36 16.04 31.79
CA GLY A 113 -9.11 15.03 32.52
C GLY A 113 -9.99 14.09 31.67
N ARG A 114 -10.01 14.26 30.35
CA ARG A 114 -10.72 13.40 29.39
C ARG A 114 -9.84 13.17 28.15
N LEU A 115 -9.14 12.05 28.11
CA LEU A 115 -8.38 11.62 26.93
C LEU A 115 -9.30 10.89 25.96
N VAL A 116 -9.22 11.23 24.67
CA VAL A 116 -9.99 10.58 23.60
C VAL A 116 -9.03 10.09 22.52
N PHE A 117 -9.13 8.82 22.15
CA PHE A 117 -8.27 8.20 21.15
C PHE A 117 -9.07 7.54 20.03
N ASN A 118 -8.65 7.75 18.80
CA ASN A 118 -9.21 7.12 17.61
C ASN A 118 -8.25 6.07 17.06
N ARG A 119 -8.74 4.87 16.77
CA ARG A 119 -7.91 3.86 16.12
C ARG A 119 -7.68 4.21 14.65
N ILE A 120 -6.41 4.29 14.26
CA ILE A 120 -5.96 4.54 12.89
C ILE A 120 -5.88 3.21 12.12
N VAL A 121 -5.14 2.24 12.66
CA VAL A 121 -4.85 0.94 12.02
C VAL A 121 -4.81 -0.16 13.07
N GLU A 122 -5.40 -1.32 12.77
CA GLU A 122 -5.32 -2.54 13.57
C GLU A 122 -3.98 -3.25 13.39
N LEU A 123 -3.47 -3.93 14.43
CA LEU A 123 -2.31 -4.80 14.27
C LEU A 123 -2.71 -6.13 13.61
N PRO A 124 -1.94 -6.65 12.65
CA PRO A 124 -2.19 -7.97 12.06
C PRO A 124 -2.15 -9.04 13.16
N ASP A 125 -3.25 -9.77 13.31
CA ASP A 125 -3.37 -10.77 14.36
C ASP A 125 -2.56 -12.02 13.99
N SER A 126 -1.46 -12.26 14.72
CA SER A 126 -0.58 -13.43 14.51
C SER A 126 -1.16 -14.74 15.07
N TYR A 127 -2.35 -14.69 15.67
CA TYR A 127 -3.08 -15.82 16.23
C TYR A 127 -4.43 -16.06 15.53
N SER A 128 -4.49 -15.99 14.20
CA SER A 128 -5.67 -16.40 13.43
C SER A 128 -5.45 -17.74 12.71
N GLY A 129 -5.49 -18.81 13.50
CA GLY A 129 -5.83 -20.14 12.96
C GLY A 129 -7.29 -20.14 12.49
N LYS A 130 -7.50 -20.17 11.17
CA LYS A 130 -8.76 -20.51 10.46
C LYS A 130 -10.06 -19.92 11.02
N ARG A 131 -10.48 -18.79 10.46
CA ARG A 131 -11.88 -18.62 10.00
C ARG A 131 -11.82 -18.22 8.52
N GLY A 132 -12.52 -19.00 7.69
CA GLY A 132 -12.40 -18.96 6.23
C GLY A 132 -13.05 -17.73 5.59
N GLY A 133 -12.43 -17.30 4.49
CA GLY A 133 -12.86 -16.26 3.56
C GLY A 133 -11.66 -15.79 2.75
N ASP A 134 -11.60 -16.21 1.48
CA ASP A 134 -10.48 -16.06 0.54
C ASP A 134 -10.04 -14.61 0.29
N ASP A 135 -8.76 -14.32 0.53
CA ASP A 135 -7.87 -13.62 -0.42
C ASP A 135 -6.38 -13.77 0.01
N PRO A 136 -5.41 -13.77 -0.92
CA PRO A 136 -4.06 -14.27 -0.66
C PRO A 136 -3.18 -13.27 0.10
N ALA A 137 -2.62 -13.73 1.22
CA ALA A 137 -1.63 -13.01 2.00
C ALA A 137 -0.31 -12.79 1.21
N PRO A 138 0.32 -11.60 1.30
CA PRO A 138 1.65 -11.40 0.76
C PRO A 138 2.70 -12.14 1.60
N LYS A 139 3.67 -12.76 0.93
CA LYS A 139 4.75 -13.57 1.53
C LYS A 139 5.60 -12.73 2.49
N ALA A 140 5.86 -13.29 3.68
CA ALA A 140 6.70 -12.70 4.70
C ALA A 140 8.19 -12.68 4.28
N GLU A 141 8.82 -11.50 4.37
CA GLU A 141 10.27 -11.33 4.38
C GLU A 141 10.84 -11.57 5.79
N PRO A 142 12.11 -12.01 5.92
CA PRO A 142 12.70 -12.34 7.21
C PRO A 142 12.95 -11.10 8.08
N ALA A 143 12.70 -11.28 9.39
CA ALA A 143 12.76 -10.24 10.41
C ALA A 143 14.13 -9.54 10.52
N ARG A 144 14.16 -8.22 10.31
CA ARG A 144 15.26 -7.34 10.75
C ARG A 144 15.20 -7.16 12.27
N GLN A 145 16.35 -7.27 12.93
CA GLN A 145 16.52 -6.97 14.35
C GLN A 145 16.32 -5.46 14.58
N ALA A 146 15.32 -5.10 15.38
CA ALA A 146 15.07 -3.72 15.78
C ALA A 146 16.09 -3.29 16.85
N ALA A 147 16.92 -2.30 16.53
CA ALA A 147 17.57 -1.46 17.52
C ALA A 147 16.53 -0.52 18.14
N ALA A 148 16.70 -0.16 19.41
CA ALA A 148 15.78 0.72 20.15
C ALA A 148 15.66 2.10 19.47
N PRO A 149 14.46 2.69 19.38
CA PRO A 149 14.29 4.02 18.80
C PRO A 149 14.72 5.09 19.80
N GLU A 150 15.59 5.98 19.34
CA GLU A 150 15.83 7.30 19.93
C GLU A 150 14.54 8.16 19.83
N PRO A 151 14.37 9.21 20.66
CA PRO A 151 13.16 10.01 20.70
C PRO A 151 12.89 10.70 19.35
N VAL A 152 11.74 10.40 18.74
CA VAL A 152 11.35 10.98 17.45
C VAL A 152 10.55 12.25 17.72
N GLU A 153 11.14 13.42 17.46
CA GLU A 153 10.41 14.68 17.37
C GLU A 153 9.29 14.56 16.34
N SER A 154 8.14 15.19 16.63
CA SER A 154 6.92 15.21 15.82
C SER A 154 7.19 15.39 14.32
N ILE A 155 7.24 14.27 13.59
CA ILE A 155 7.27 14.28 12.12
C ILE A 155 5.82 14.46 11.70
N GLY A 156 5.46 15.66 11.24
CA GLY A 156 4.20 15.88 10.51
C GLY A 156 4.05 14.91 9.33
N SER A 157 2.89 14.90 8.66
CA SER A 157 2.64 13.94 7.57
C SER A 157 3.76 13.94 6.50
N LEU A 158 3.99 12.83 5.78
CA LEU A 158 5.02 12.78 4.73
C LEU A 158 4.83 13.93 3.72
N SER A 159 3.59 14.30 3.43
CA SER A 159 3.26 15.45 2.58
C SER A 159 3.69 16.78 3.21
N GLU A 160 3.42 17.02 4.49
CA GLU A 160 3.90 18.21 5.21
C GLU A 160 5.44 18.27 5.27
N GLY A 161 6.10 17.11 5.38
CA GLY A 161 7.56 17.00 5.30
C GLY A 161 8.09 17.45 3.94
N ARG A 162 7.46 16.98 2.85
CA ARG A 162 7.80 17.38 1.47
C ARG A 162 7.51 18.85 1.21
N GLU A 163 6.40 19.36 1.74
CA GLU A 163 6.05 20.78 1.64
C GLU A 163 7.06 21.67 2.37
N ARG A 164 7.48 21.30 3.59
CA ARG A 164 8.56 21.98 4.30
C ARG A 164 9.88 21.98 3.53
N ALA A 165 10.22 20.86 2.87
CA ALA A 165 11.41 20.79 2.02
C ALA A 165 11.34 21.78 0.85
N ARG A 166 10.18 21.91 0.19
CA ARG A 166 9.97 22.91 -0.87
C ARG A 166 9.96 24.35 -0.37
N GLN A 167 9.41 24.61 0.81
CA GLN A 167 9.45 25.95 1.40
C GLN A 167 10.90 26.37 1.74
N ALA A 168 11.74 25.42 2.12
CA ALA A 168 13.15 25.65 2.44
C ALA A 168 14.07 25.72 1.20
N ASP A 169 13.70 25.09 0.09
CA ASP A 169 14.49 25.03 -1.14
C ASP A 169 13.72 25.59 -2.35
N ALA A 170 14.13 26.78 -2.80
CA ALA A 170 13.53 27.47 -3.94
C ALA A 170 13.65 26.69 -5.26
N GLU A 171 14.67 25.84 -5.41
CA GLU A 171 14.83 24.98 -6.59
C GLU A 171 13.76 23.88 -6.62
N LEU A 172 13.49 23.25 -5.47
CA LEU A 172 12.42 22.25 -5.34
C LEU A 172 11.04 22.86 -5.58
N ALA A 173 10.80 24.07 -5.07
CA ALA A 173 9.56 24.81 -5.34
C ALA A 173 9.40 25.12 -6.84
N ALA A 174 10.46 25.58 -7.50
CA ALA A 174 10.43 25.87 -8.95
C ALA A 174 10.18 24.59 -9.77
N ARG A 175 10.83 23.47 -9.40
CA ARG A 175 10.59 22.17 -10.05
C ARG A 175 9.16 21.70 -9.85
N TYR A 176 8.56 21.90 -8.67
CA TYR A 176 7.17 21.50 -8.39
C TYR A 176 6.18 22.20 -9.32
N THR A 177 6.35 23.50 -9.54
CA THR A 177 5.55 24.26 -10.51
C THR A 177 5.81 23.76 -11.94
N ARG A 178 7.08 23.63 -12.33
CA ARG A 178 7.46 23.16 -13.67
C ARG A 178 6.89 21.77 -14.00
N TYR A 179 6.86 20.86 -13.03
CA TYR A 179 6.36 19.51 -13.21
C TYR A 179 4.86 19.48 -13.54
N GLN A 180 4.11 20.44 -13.02
CA GLN A 180 2.68 20.56 -13.32
C GLN A 180 2.43 21.30 -14.63
N GLU A 181 3.08 22.45 -14.82
CA GLU A 181 2.80 23.35 -15.94
C GLU A 181 3.44 22.87 -17.25
N ASP A 182 4.73 22.52 -17.22
CA ASP A 182 5.48 22.16 -18.43
C ASP A 182 5.38 20.67 -18.74
N LEU A 183 5.39 19.82 -17.70
CA LEU A 183 5.36 18.37 -17.87
C LEU A 183 3.95 17.75 -17.74
N GLY A 184 2.95 18.53 -17.32
CA GLY A 184 1.57 18.07 -17.19
C GLY A 184 1.34 17.00 -16.14
N LEU A 185 2.20 16.91 -15.11
CA LEU A 185 2.06 15.94 -14.03
C LEU A 185 0.99 16.36 -13.03
N ALA A 186 0.32 15.38 -12.43
CA ALA A 186 -0.62 15.66 -11.34
C ALA A 186 0.10 16.22 -10.11
N ALA A 187 -0.58 17.07 -9.35
CA ALA A 187 -0.03 17.70 -8.13
C ALA A 187 0.55 16.67 -7.14
N GLU A 188 -0.10 15.52 -6.99
CA GLU A 188 0.38 14.42 -6.12
C GLU A 188 1.72 13.84 -6.61
N GLN A 189 1.88 13.66 -7.93
CA GLN A 189 3.13 13.17 -8.50
C GLN A 189 4.24 14.21 -8.36
N ALA A 190 3.93 15.47 -8.67
CA ALA A 190 4.87 16.58 -8.48
C ALA A 190 5.28 16.71 -7.01
N ASP A 191 4.35 16.55 -6.06
CA ASP A 191 4.62 16.60 -4.62
C ASP A 191 5.63 15.52 -4.22
N ILE A 192 5.41 14.28 -4.64
CA ILE A 192 6.31 13.16 -4.38
C ILE A 192 7.70 13.42 -4.97
N LEU A 193 7.78 13.75 -6.26
CA LEU A 193 9.04 13.89 -6.99
C LEU A 193 9.91 15.03 -6.45
N THR A 194 9.28 16.06 -5.88
CA THR A 194 9.96 17.22 -5.29
C THR A 194 10.09 17.14 -3.77
N GLY A 195 9.89 15.95 -3.19
CA GLY A 195 10.03 15.74 -1.75
C GLY A 195 11.47 15.78 -1.24
N SER A 196 12.45 15.63 -2.12
CA SER A 196 13.88 15.78 -1.82
C SER A 196 14.65 16.13 -3.09
N ARG A 197 15.84 16.73 -2.94
CA ARG A 197 16.72 17.06 -4.06
C ARG A 197 17.20 15.83 -4.80
N ASP A 198 17.61 14.80 -4.08
CA ASP A 198 18.10 13.55 -4.66
C ASP A 198 17.04 12.88 -5.55
N LEU A 199 15.77 12.82 -5.10
CA LEU A 199 14.69 12.23 -5.88
C LEU A 199 14.33 13.08 -7.10
N ALA A 200 14.36 14.41 -6.96
CA ALA A 200 14.11 15.32 -8.07
C ALA A 200 15.23 15.20 -9.13
N ASP A 201 16.49 15.16 -8.72
CA ASP A 201 17.65 14.97 -9.62
C ASP A 201 17.60 13.60 -10.31
N PHE A 202 17.19 12.57 -9.58
CA PHE A 202 16.97 11.24 -10.13
C PHE A 202 15.87 11.24 -11.20
N PHE A 203 14.76 11.94 -10.97
CA PHE A 203 13.69 12.12 -11.97
C PHE A 203 14.18 12.89 -13.21
N GLU A 204 14.87 14.02 -13.04
CA GLU A 204 15.44 14.79 -14.17
C GLU A 204 16.40 13.95 -15.01
N THR A 205 17.27 13.19 -14.35
CA THR A 205 18.25 12.34 -15.03
C THR A 205 17.55 11.23 -15.82
N ALA A 206 16.50 10.62 -15.26
CA ALA A 206 15.70 9.61 -15.96
C ALA A 206 14.93 10.22 -17.15
N LEU A 207 14.37 11.42 -16.96
CA LEU A 207 13.65 12.14 -18.00
C LEU A 207 14.55 12.50 -19.20
N GLY A 208 15.81 12.87 -18.93
CA GLY A 208 16.80 13.21 -19.96
C GLY A 208 17.17 12.07 -20.91
N VAL A 209 16.80 10.83 -20.61
CA VAL A 209 17.03 9.66 -21.48
C VAL A 209 16.01 9.57 -22.62
N GLY A 210 14.84 10.21 -22.48
CA GLY A 210 13.83 10.30 -23.54
C GLY A 210 12.56 9.45 -23.34
N GLY A 211 12.29 8.96 -22.13
CA GLY A 211 10.94 8.51 -21.76
C GLY A 211 10.00 9.71 -21.51
N SER A 212 8.69 9.51 -21.67
CA SER A 212 7.70 10.55 -21.36
C SER A 212 7.71 10.86 -19.85
N ALA A 213 7.52 12.14 -19.51
CA ALA A 213 7.49 12.57 -18.11
C ALA A 213 6.46 11.80 -17.28
N ARG A 214 5.30 11.50 -17.87
CA ARG A 214 4.24 10.71 -17.25
C ARG A 214 4.69 9.29 -16.91
N THR A 215 5.34 8.59 -17.83
CA THR A 215 5.79 7.21 -17.61
C THR A 215 6.91 7.16 -16.57
N VAL A 216 7.89 8.07 -16.64
CA VAL A 216 8.95 8.17 -15.64
C VAL A 216 8.37 8.49 -14.25
N ALA A 217 7.46 9.47 -14.16
CA ALA A 217 6.81 9.81 -12.90
C ALA A 217 6.06 8.62 -12.31
N ASN A 218 5.28 7.88 -13.11
CA ASN A 218 4.55 6.69 -12.66
C ASN A 218 5.48 5.59 -12.11
N LEU A 219 6.59 5.32 -12.79
CA LEU A 219 7.57 4.32 -12.32
C LEU A 219 8.20 4.76 -11.00
N ILE A 220 8.50 6.05 -10.84
CA ILE A 220 9.08 6.54 -9.59
C ILE A 220 8.06 6.46 -8.46
N THR A 221 6.83 6.93 -8.67
CA THR A 221 5.82 7.00 -7.62
C THR A 221 5.35 5.62 -7.16
N ASN A 222 5.22 4.66 -8.09
CA ASN A 222 4.63 3.35 -7.77
C ASN A 222 5.68 2.29 -7.42
N ASP A 223 6.82 2.29 -8.12
CA ASP A 223 7.80 1.21 -8.04
C ASP A 223 9.02 1.67 -7.23
N VAL A 224 9.68 2.77 -7.62
CA VAL A 224 10.90 3.26 -6.93
C VAL A 224 10.59 3.67 -5.50
N GLN A 225 9.50 4.41 -5.25
CA GLN A 225 9.18 4.88 -3.91
C GLN A 225 9.00 3.72 -2.90
N ARG A 226 8.51 2.57 -3.40
CA ARG A 226 8.33 1.35 -2.60
C ARG A 226 9.67 0.71 -2.22
N GLU A 227 10.67 0.80 -3.08
CA GLU A 227 12.03 0.31 -2.82
C GLU A 227 12.85 1.25 -1.93
N LEU A 228 12.56 2.55 -2.00
CA LEU A 228 13.27 3.55 -1.21
C LEU A 228 13.06 3.33 0.29
N LYS A 229 11.83 3.24 0.83
CA LYS A 229 11.60 3.17 2.29
C LYS A 229 12.49 4.19 3.05
N ASP A 230 13.57 3.74 3.71
CA ASP A 230 14.56 4.58 4.42
C ASP A 230 15.89 4.78 3.67
N LYS A 231 16.02 4.23 2.46
CA LYS A 231 17.20 4.28 1.59
C LYS A 231 17.17 5.51 0.68
N SER A 232 18.36 6.01 0.34
CA SER A 232 18.53 7.00 -0.71
C SER A 232 18.43 6.36 -2.10
N VAL A 233 18.06 7.16 -3.10
CA VAL A 233 18.13 6.77 -4.53
C VAL A 233 19.52 6.32 -4.95
N ALA A 234 20.57 6.77 -4.26
CA ALA A 234 21.95 6.33 -4.50
C ALA A 234 22.22 4.86 -4.12
N GLU A 235 21.38 4.28 -3.27
CA GLU A 235 21.49 2.88 -2.81
C GLU A 235 20.71 1.91 -3.70
N LEU A 236 20.04 2.40 -4.75
CA LEU A 236 19.33 1.56 -5.70
C LEU A 236 20.34 0.75 -6.54
N PRO A 237 20.03 -0.52 -6.85
CA PRO A 237 20.89 -1.37 -7.68
C PRO A 237 20.86 -1.01 -9.17
N PHE A 238 20.11 0.03 -9.55
CA PHE A 238 20.01 0.55 -10.90
C PHE A 238 20.10 2.08 -10.88
N THR A 239 20.47 2.67 -12.02
CA THR A 239 20.64 4.11 -12.16
C THR A 239 19.35 4.79 -12.65
N ALA A 240 19.26 6.11 -12.46
CA ALA A 240 18.21 6.93 -13.08
C ALA A 240 18.17 6.75 -14.61
N THR A 241 19.33 6.60 -15.24
CA THR A 241 19.44 6.34 -16.67
C THR A 241 18.72 5.06 -17.08
N TYR A 242 18.90 3.97 -16.32
CA TYR A 242 18.21 2.71 -16.58
C TYR A 242 16.70 2.81 -16.36
N LEU A 243 16.25 3.62 -15.40
CA LEU A 243 14.81 3.87 -15.26
C LEU A 243 14.25 4.65 -16.46
N GLY A 244 14.99 5.63 -16.97
CA GLY A 244 14.65 6.37 -18.19
C GLY A 244 14.62 5.49 -19.43
N GLU A 245 15.58 4.57 -19.57
CA GLU A 245 15.59 3.56 -20.64
C GLU A 245 14.36 2.65 -20.55
N LEU A 246 13.98 2.20 -19.35
CA LEU A 246 12.77 1.39 -19.15
C LEU A 246 11.52 2.16 -19.59
N ALA A 247 11.38 3.43 -19.18
CA ALA A 247 10.28 4.28 -19.60
C ALA A 247 10.19 4.41 -21.13
N GLN A 248 11.33 4.59 -21.80
CA GLN A 248 11.39 4.65 -23.26
C GLN A 248 10.90 3.36 -23.93
N ILE A 249 11.28 2.19 -23.41
CA ILE A 249 10.85 0.89 -23.96
C ILE A 249 9.34 0.68 -23.78
N ILE A 250 8.79 1.13 -22.65
CA ILE A 250 7.34 1.11 -22.37
C ILE A 250 6.59 2.02 -23.33
N ASP A 251 7.05 3.27 -23.48
CA ASP A 251 6.40 4.25 -24.35
C ASP A 251 6.48 3.87 -25.83
N ALA A 252 7.55 3.19 -26.24
CA ALA A 252 7.68 2.61 -27.56
C ALA A 252 6.76 1.38 -27.79
N GLY A 253 6.08 0.90 -26.75
CA GLY A 253 5.22 -0.29 -26.82
C GLY A 253 5.99 -1.60 -27.04
N THR A 254 7.32 -1.60 -26.87
CA THR A 254 8.15 -2.80 -27.00
C THR A 254 7.82 -3.82 -25.93
N ILE A 255 7.44 -3.37 -24.74
CA ILE A 255 6.96 -4.22 -23.65
C ILE A 255 5.63 -3.70 -23.10
N ASN A 256 4.78 -4.62 -22.65
CA ASN A 256 3.52 -4.28 -22.00
C ASN A 256 3.71 -3.98 -20.49
N SER A 257 2.64 -3.57 -19.81
CA SER A 257 2.67 -3.22 -18.38
C SER A 257 3.10 -4.38 -17.44
N ASN A 258 2.82 -5.64 -17.79
CA ASN A 258 3.26 -6.79 -17.00
C ASN A 258 4.75 -7.08 -17.21
N ALA A 259 5.20 -7.02 -18.47
CA ALA A 259 6.61 -7.16 -18.81
C ALA A 259 7.46 -6.05 -18.18
N ALA A 260 6.95 -4.81 -18.15
CA ALA A 260 7.59 -3.69 -17.47
C ALA A 260 7.85 -3.97 -15.98
N LYS A 261 6.85 -4.52 -15.26
CA LYS A 261 7.00 -4.92 -13.85
C LYS A 261 8.05 -6.01 -13.66
N THR A 262 8.08 -6.99 -14.55
CA THR A 262 9.09 -8.06 -14.52
C THR A 262 10.49 -7.50 -14.75
N VAL A 263 10.66 -6.62 -15.73
CA VAL A 263 11.94 -5.97 -16.01
C VAL A 263 12.39 -5.13 -14.82
N TYR A 264 11.49 -4.32 -14.25
CA TYR A 264 11.78 -3.53 -13.05
C TYR A 264 12.21 -4.42 -11.87
N ALA A 265 11.50 -5.52 -11.60
CA ALA A 265 11.84 -6.42 -10.50
C ALA A 265 13.24 -7.03 -10.65
N GLU A 266 13.64 -7.40 -11.87
CA GLU A 266 15.01 -7.87 -12.16
C GLU A 266 16.05 -6.76 -11.97
N MET A 267 15.75 -5.53 -12.43
CA MET A 267 16.61 -4.36 -12.17
C MET A 267 16.78 -4.11 -10.68
N ALA A 268 15.71 -4.21 -9.90
CA ALA A 268 15.71 -4.01 -8.45
C ALA A 268 16.43 -5.15 -7.69
N ALA A 269 16.48 -6.36 -8.25
CA ALA A 269 17.13 -7.51 -7.60
C ALA A 269 18.63 -7.60 -7.92
N GLY A 270 19.02 -7.36 -9.18
CA GLY A 270 20.38 -7.63 -9.67
C GLY A 270 21.03 -6.49 -10.45
N GLY A 271 20.33 -5.37 -10.62
CA GLY A 271 20.76 -4.28 -11.49
C GLY A 271 20.76 -4.65 -12.97
N GLY A 272 21.48 -3.85 -13.76
CA GLY A 272 21.63 -4.05 -15.20
C GLY A 272 20.65 -3.26 -16.06
N SER A 273 20.91 -3.24 -17.36
CA SER A 273 20.12 -2.46 -18.33
C SER A 273 18.77 -3.14 -18.62
N PRO A 274 17.68 -2.37 -18.69
CA PRO A 274 16.36 -2.86 -19.08
C PRO A 274 16.38 -3.61 -20.41
N LYS A 275 17.13 -3.12 -21.42
CA LYS A 275 17.21 -3.76 -22.74
C LYS A 275 17.78 -5.18 -22.64
N ALA A 276 18.85 -5.35 -21.86
CA ALA A 276 19.47 -6.65 -21.67
C ALA A 276 18.51 -7.64 -20.98
N ILE A 277 17.74 -7.16 -20.00
CA ILE A 277 16.75 -7.98 -19.29
C ILE A 277 15.60 -8.37 -20.22
N VAL A 278 15.09 -7.43 -21.03
CA VAL A 278 14.04 -7.70 -22.02
C VAL A 278 14.48 -8.78 -23.00
N THR A 279 15.67 -8.68 -23.58
CA THR A 279 16.20 -9.69 -24.50
C THR A 279 16.44 -11.03 -23.81
N LYS A 280 17.03 -11.03 -22.61
CA LYS A 280 17.31 -12.24 -21.83
C LYS A 280 16.03 -13.02 -21.51
N LEU A 281 14.95 -12.32 -21.23
CA LEU A 281 13.66 -12.90 -20.84
C LEU A 281 12.68 -13.06 -22.02
N GLY A 282 13.05 -12.62 -23.24
CA GLY A 282 12.19 -12.68 -24.43
C GLY A 282 10.89 -11.89 -24.28
N LEU A 283 10.95 -10.74 -23.61
CA LEU A 283 9.79 -9.91 -23.27
C LEU A 283 9.38 -8.92 -24.37
N ASP A 284 10.18 -8.81 -25.43
CA ASP A 284 9.96 -7.99 -26.63
C ASP A 284 8.92 -8.57 -27.59
N GLN A 285 8.45 -9.78 -27.34
CA GLN A 285 7.45 -10.47 -28.15
C GLN A 285 6.03 -10.10 -27.69
N SER A 286 5.58 -8.89 -28.00
CA SER A 286 4.16 -8.55 -27.90
C SER A 286 3.39 -9.23 -29.04
N VAL A 287 2.13 -9.60 -28.76
CA VAL A 287 1.22 -10.15 -29.78
C VAL A 287 0.70 -8.98 -30.60
N ASP A 288 0.86 -9.03 -31.93
CA ASP A 288 0.38 -7.94 -32.79
C ASP A 288 -1.17 -7.90 -32.84
N ALA A 289 -1.74 -6.79 -33.29
CA ALA A 289 -3.19 -6.59 -33.27
C ALA A 289 -3.95 -7.64 -34.11
N SER A 290 -3.37 -8.11 -35.22
CA SER A 290 -4.01 -9.09 -36.11
C SER A 290 -3.97 -10.51 -35.53
N GLU A 291 -2.85 -10.88 -34.91
CA GLU A 291 -2.71 -12.13 -34.17
C GLU A 291 -3.62 -12.13 -32.94
N LEU A 292 -3.70 -11.00 -32.22
CA LEU A 292 -4.58 -10.85 -31.07
C LEU A 292 -6.06 -10.98 -31.45
N GLU A 293 -6.49 -10.36 -32.56
CA GLU A 293 -7.85 -10.51 -33.08
C GLU A 293 -8.18 -11.97 -33.44
N ALA A 294 -7.23 -12.69 -34.05
CA ALA A 294 -7.38 -14.10 -34.39
C ALA A 294 -7.49 -15.00 -33.15
N ILE A 295 -6.65 -14.75 -32.14
CA ILE A 295 -6.71 -15.47 -30.85
C ILE A 295 -8.05 -15.22 -30.15
N ILE A 296 -8.50 -13.96 -30.10
CA ILE A 296 -9.78 -13.60 -29.49
C ILE A 296 -10.93 -14.31 -30.23
N ALA A 297 -10.96 -14.26 -31.55
CA ALA A 297 -11.98 -14.93 -32.35
C ALA A 297 -12.01 -16.45 -32.07
N GLY A 298 -10.83 -17.08 -31.95
CA GLY A 298 -10.70 -18.49 -31.58
C GLY A 298 -11.25 -18.82 -30.19
N VAL A 299 -10.96 -17.97 -29.19
CA VAL A 299 -11.48 -18.12 -27.81
C VAL A 299 -13.00 -17.98 -27.79
N LEU A 300 -13.56 -16.99 -28.49
CA LEU A 300 -15.01 -16.79 -28.58
C LEU A 300 -15.71 -17.95 -29.30
N ALA A 301 -15.12 -18.46 -30.40
CA ALA A 301 -15.65 -19.61 -31.13
C ALA A 301 -15.62 -20.92 -30.32
N GLY A 302 -14.68 -21.05 -29.38
CA GLY A 302 -14.61 -22.19 -28.45
C GLY A 302 -15.65 -22.17 -27.33
N MET A 303 -16.38 -21.06 -27.14
CA MET A 303 -17.33 -20.87 -26.04
C MET A 303 -18.65 -20.19 -26.47
N PRO A 304 -19.36 -20.74 -27.48
CA PRO A 304 -20.53 -20.08 -28.08
C PRO A 304 -21.65 -19.83 -27.06
N ASP A 305 -21.87 -20.75 -26.12
CA ASP A 305 -22.91 -20.60 -25.09
C ASP A 305 -22.65 -19.39 -24.18
N LYS A 306 -21.38 -19.15 -23.83
CA LYS A 306 -20.98 -18.01 -23.00
C LYS A 306 -21.04 -16.69 -23.74
N VAL A 307 -20.78 -16.70 -25.05
CA VAL A 307 -21.00 -15.53 -25.91
C VAL A 307 -22.49 -15.18 -25.94
N GLY A 308 -23.36 -16.20 -26.04
CA GLY A 308 -24.81 -16.04 -25.92
C GLY A 308 -25.24 -15.43 -24.58
N GLU A 309 -24.73 -15.96 -23.45
CA GLU A 309 -25.01 -15.40 -22.11
C GLU A 309 -24.57 -13.93 -21.98
N TYR A 310 -23.39 -13.57 -22.52
CA TYR A 310 -22.90 -12.18 -22.49
C TYR A 310 -23.81 -11.25 -23.28
N ARG A 311 -24.15 -11.63 -24.52
CA ARG A 311 -25.08 -10.87 -25.38
C ARG A 311 -26.50 -10.80 -24.80
N GLY A 312 -26.89 -11.78 -23.97
CA GLY A 312 -28.12 -11.79 -23.18
C GLY A 312 -28.12 -10.86 -21.95
N GLY A 313 -27.06 -10.07 -21.73
CA GLY A 313 -26.98 -9.06 -20.66
C GLY A 313 -26.05 -9.41 -19.50
N LYS A 314 -25.41 -10.59 -19.50
CA LYS A 314 -24.50 -11.02 -18.43
C LYS A 314 -23.08 -10.49 -18.65
N THR A 315 -22.93 -9.18 -18.55
CA THR A 315 -21.66 -8.46 -18.84
C THR A 315 -20.49 -8.84 -17.93
N SER A 316 -20.77 -9.46 -16.77
CA SER A 316 -19.73 -9.99 -15.86
C SER A 316 -18.83 -11.06 -16.49
N LEU A 317 -19.25 -11.68 -17.60
CA LEU A 317 -18.46 -12.66 -18.34
C LEU A 317 -17.26 -12.04 -19.08
N LEU A 318 -17.19 -10.72 -19.23
CA LEU A 318 -16.05 -10.05 -19.88
C LEU A 318 -14.72 -10.37 -19.19
N GLY A 319 -14.72 -10.44 -17.86
CA GLY A 319 -13.53 -10.81 -17.08
C GLY A 319 -13.06 -12.24 -17.36
N MET A 320 -14.01 -13.17 -17.57
CA MET A 320 -13.71 -14.56 -17.94
C MET A 320 -13.03 -14.64 -19.30
N PHE A 321 -13.59 -13.97 -20.32
CA PHE A 321 -13.01 -13.94 -21.66
C PHE A 321 -11.62 -13.29 -21.66
N THR A 322 -11.47 -12.17 -20.93
CA THR A 322 -10.18 -11.49 -20.76
C THR A 322 -9.14 -12.48 -20.18
N GLY A 323 -9.50 -13.23 -19.13
CA GLY A 323 -8.61 -14.23 -18.54
C GLY A 323 -8.21 -15.35 -19.49
N GLN A 324 -9.13 -15.82 -20.35
CA GLN A 324 -8.80 -16.85 -21.33
C GLN A 324 -7.88 -16.36 -22.45
N VAL A 325 -8.14 -15.16 -22.98
CA VAL A 325 -7.29 -14.53 -24.00
C VAL A 325 -5.89 -14.26 -23.44
N MET A 326 -5.80 -13.77 -22.21
CA MET A 326 -4.51 -13.58 -21.53
C MET A 326 -3.74 -14.89 -21.38
N ARG A 327 -4.40 -16.01 -21.04
CA ARG A 327 -3.74 -17.33 -21.01
C ARG A 327 -3.30 -17.80 -22.40
N ALA A 328 -4.15 -17.64 -23.41
CA ALA A 328 -3.86 -18.07 -24.78
C ALA A 328 -2.66 -17.31 -25.39
N THR A 329 -2.48 -16.05 -25.00
CA THR A 329 -1.35 -15.21 -25.40
C THR A 329 -0.12 -15.37 -24.51
N GLY A 330 -0.12 -16.30 -23.54
CA GLY A 330 0.98 -16.46 -22.57
C GLY A 330 1.22 -15.21 -21.71
N ASN A 331 0.18 -14.41 -21.44
CA ASN A 331 0.21 -13.11 -20.78
C ASN A 331 1.05 -12.04 -21.50
N LYS A 332 1.32 -12.23 -22.80
CA LYS A 332 2.07 -11.28 -23.63
C LYS A 332 1.20 -10.15 -24.22
N ALA A 333 -0.12 -10.34 -24.29
CA ALA A 333 -1.03 -9.30 -24.77
C ALA A 333 -1.29 -8.23 -23.70
N ASP A 334 -1.55 -7.00 -24.15
CA ASP A 334 -1.94 -5.90 -23.26
C ASP A 334 -3.41 -6.07 -22.79
N PRO A 335 -3.69 -6.08 -21.47
CA PRO A 335 -5.04 -6.29 -20.97
C PRO A 335 -6.07 -5.25 -21.44
N LYS A 336 -5.66 -4.00 -21.67
CA LYS A 336 -6.57 -2.95 -22.14
C LYS A 336 -6.92 -3.19 -23.60
N GLN A 337 -5.94 -3.50 -24.44
CA GLN A 337 -6.19 -3.86 -25.84
C GLN A 337 -7.07 -5.11 -25.95
N VAL A 338 -6.81 -6.15 -25.13
CA VAL A 338 -7.63 -7.36 -25.05
C VAL A 338 -9.09 -7.01 -24.74
N GLN A 339 -9.34 -6.22 -23.69
CA GLN A 339 -10.69 -5.81 -23.32
C GLN A 339 -11.37 -4.98 -24.40
N GLN A 340 -10.65 -4.07 -25.06
CA GLN A 340 -11.20 -3.20 -26.10
C GLN A 340 -11.62 -4.01 -27.33
N ILE A 341 -10.80 -4.96 -27.77
CA ILE A 341 -11.12 -5.84 -28.91
C ILE A 341 -12.24 -6.82 -28.54
N LEU A 342 -12.20 -7.41 -27.33
CA LEU A 342 -13.26 -8.30 -26.84
C LEU A 342 -14.63 -7.62 -26.83
N LYS A 343 -14.73 -6.41 -26.26
CA LYS A 343 -15.99 -5.64 -26.27
C LYS A 343 -16.49 -5.44 -27.69
N ARG A 344 -15.62 -4.98 -28.60
CA ARG A 344 -15.98 -4.76 -30.00
C ARG A 344 -16.49 -6.04 -30.69
N GLN A 345 -15.88 -7.20 -30.47
CA GLN A 345 -16.31 -8.46 -31.09
C GLN A 345 -17.57 -9.07 -30.44
N LEU A 346 -17.77 -8.88 -29.14
CA LEU A 346 -18.93 -9.40 -28.42
C LEU A 346 -20.19 -8.55 -28.65
N GLU A 347 -20.02 -7.25 -28.88
CA GLU A 347 -21.09 -6.27 -29.14
C GLU A 347 -21.42 -6.10 -30.63
N ALA A 348 -20.59 -6.66 -31.53
CA ALA A 348 -20.88 -6.79 -32.96
C ALA A 348 -21.89 -7.92 -33.23
#